data_AF-A0A835B7J5-F1
#
_entry.id   AF-A0A835B7J5-F1
#
_cell.length_a   1.000
_cell.length_b   1.000
_cell.length_c   1.000
_cell.angle_alpha   90.00
_cell.angle_beta   90.00
_cell.angle_gamma   90.00
#
_symmetry.space_group_name_H-M   'P 1'
#
loop_
_entity.id
_entity.type
_entity.pdbx_description
1 polymer ?
#
loop_
_entity_poly.entity_id
_entity_poly.type
_entity_poly.pdbx_seq_one_letter_code
_entity_poly.pdbx_strand_id
1 'polypeptide(L)'
;MEAIDVLLREWQRMGLDQVQVAEKFAGCDLYVTCEPCIMCATALSILGIREVYFGCANDKFGGCGSIMSLHKGSTSSDDLLGSQTPKPKGFKCTGGIMAEEAVALFRCFYEQGNPNGLCFCIHLFYNDFWNYCYAQTFHAIPNLKYLCCLFRFWTLELVHN
;
A
#
# COMPACT_ATOMS: atom_id res chain seq x y z
N MET A 1 -0.46 -0.50 9.69
CA MET A 1 -0.18 -1.84 9.12
C MET A 1 -1.44 -2.69 9.13
N GLU A 2 -2.34 -2.43 10.10
CA GLU A 2 -3.70 -2.96 10.26
C GLU A 2 -4.36 -3.62 9.06
N ALA A 3 -4.43 -3.00 7.89
CA ALA A 3 -5.20 -3.60 6.82
C ALA A 3 -4.58 -4.79 6.12
N ILE A 4 -3.25 -4.84 6.01
CA ILE A 4 -2.58 -6.05 5.54
C ILE A 4 -2.82 -7.15 6.57
N ASP A 5 -2.71 -6.82 7.86
CA ASP A 5 -2.94 -7.75 8.95
C ASP A 5 -4.38 -8.25 9.00
N VAL A 6 -5.36 -7.39 8.72
CA VAL A 6 -6.79 -7.74 8.60
C VAL A 6 -7.01 -8.69 7.43
N LEU A 7 -6.48 -8.39 6.23
CA LEU A 7 -6.59 -9.31 5.09
C LEU A 7 -5.95 -10.67 5.38
N LEU A 8 -4.76 -10.68 5.99
CA LEU A 8 -4.06 -11.91 6.36
C LEU A 8 -4.89 -12.73 7.36
N ARG A 9 -5.49 -12.10 8.38
CA ARG A 9 -6.38 -12.76 9.33
C ARG A 9 -7.64 -13.29 8.67
N GLU A 10 -8.25 -12.53 7.75
CA GLU A 10 -9.43 -12.97 7.01
C GLU A 10 -9.13 -14.20 6.15
N TRP A 11 -8.01 -14.20 5.44
CA TRP A 11 -7.60 -15.34 4.60
C TRP A 11 -7.17 -16.55 5.42
N GLN A 12 -6.52 -16.35 6.58
CA GLN A 12 -6.27 -17.41 7.55
C GLN A 12 -7.59 -18.04 8.04
N ARG A 13 -8.61 -17.23 8.34
CA ARG A 13 -9.95 -17.72 8.71
C ARG A 13 -10.63 -18.49 7.58
N MET A 14 -10.36 -18.14 6.33
CA MET A 14 -10.85 -18.87 5.15
C MET A 14 -10.04 -20.15 4.87
N GLY A 15 -9.00 -20.44 5.64
CA GLY A 15 -8.16 -21.63 5.49
C GLY A 15 -7.22 -21.58 4.28
N LEU A 16 -6.86 -20.39 3.79
CA LEU A 16 -5.88 -20.27 2.72
C LEU A 16 -4.49 -20.63 3.22
N ASP A 17 -3.77 -21.42 2.43
CA ASP A 17 -2.35 -21.69 2.67
C ASP A 17 -1.48 -20.51 2.21
N GLN A 18 -0.24 -20.46 2.69
CA GLN A 18 0.73 -19.38 2.41
C GLN A 18 0.93 -19.16 0.90
N VAL A 19 0.92 -20.23 0.10
CA VAL A 19 1.03 -20.16 -1.37
C VAL A 19 -0.16 -19.43 -1.98
N GLN A 20 -1.37 -19.74 -1.53
CA GLN A 20 -2.61 -19.13 -2.04
C GLN A 20 -2.70 -17.66 -1.64
N VAL A 21 -2.24 -17.30 -0.44
CA VAL A 21 -2.13 -15.90 0.00
C VAL A 21 -1.17 -15.12 -0.90
N ALA A 22 0.00 -15.69 -1.19
CA ALA A 22 0.96 -15.06 -2.09
C ALA A 22 0.41 -14.90 -3.52
N GLU A 23 -0.34 -15.89 -4.03
CA GLU A 23 -1.03 -15.79 -5.33
C GLU A 23 -2.08 -14.66 -5.35
N LYS A 24 -2.82 -14.46 -4.26
CA LYS A 24 -3.77 -13.35 -4.14
C LYS A 24 -3.05 -12.01 -4.19
N PHE A 25 -2.00 -11.82 -3.40
CA PHE A 25 -1.21 -10.58 -3.41
C PHE A 25 -0.52 -10.32 -4.75
N ALA A 26 -0.04 -11.36 -5.44
CA ALA A 26 0.55 -11.25 -6.77
C ALA A 26 -0.43 -10.76 -7.86
N GLY A 27 -1.74 -10.84 -7.59
CA GLY A 27 -2.80 -10.28 -8.43
C GLY A 27 -3.31 -8.90 -8.00
N CYS A 28 -2.86 -8.38 -6.86
CA CYS A 28 -3.34 -7.13 -6.26
C CYS A 28 -2.46 -5.94 -6.63
N ASP A 29 -3.11 -4.80 -6.89
CA ASP A 29 -2.48 -3.48 -6.93
C ASP A 29 -2.84 -2.72 -5.66
N LEU A 30 -1.86 -2.03 -5.07
CA LEU A 30 -2.05 -1.20 -3.90
C LEU A 30 -2.04 0.27 -4.28
N TYR A 31 -3.07 0.98 -3.84
CA TYR A 31 -3.22 2.42 -4.03
C TYR A 31 -3.15 3.11 -2.66
N VAL A 32 -2.15 3.98 -2.47
CA VAL A 32 -1.90 4.69 -1.21
C VAL A 32 -1.65 6.17 -1.44
N THR A 33 -2.01 7.00 -0.46
CA THR A 33 -1.89 8.47 -0.61
C THR A 33 -0.43 8.95 -0.51
N CYS A 34 0.38 8.27 0.31
CA CYS A 34 1.79 8.56 0.53
C CYS A 34 2.62 7.31 0.25
N GLU A 35 3.86 7.51 -0.22
CA GLU A 35 4.83 6.46 -0.47
C GLU A 35 4.95 5.51 0.74
N PRO A 36 4.91 4.17 0.52
CA PRO A 36 5.12 3.19 1.57
C PRO A 36 6.45 3.43 2.28
N CYS A 37 6.42 3.41 3.62
CA CYS A 37 7.64 3.50 4.39
C CYS A 37 8.50 2.23 4.22
N ILE A 38 9.76 2.26 4.67
CA ILE A 38 10.70 1.13 4.65
C ILE A 38 10.06 -0.17 5.16
N MET A 39 9.36 -0.11 6.30
CA MET A 39 8.71 -1.29 6.89
C MET A 39 7.59 -1.84 5.99
N CYS A 40 6.73 -0.97 5.45
CA CYS A 40 5.65 -1.37 4.55
C CYS A 40 6.19 -1.92 3.22
N ALA A 41 7.21 -1.28 2.66
CA ALA A 41 7.83 -1.72 1.41
C ALA A 41 8.46 -3.12 1.55
N THR A 42 9.14 -3.40 2.67
CA THR A 42 9.64 -4.75 2.98
C THR A 42 8.52 -5.77 3.07
N ALA A 43 7.44 -5.46 3.81
CA ALA A 43 6.31 -6.37 3.96
C ALA A 43 5.64 -6.68 2.62
N LEU A 44 5.43 -5.66 1.78
CA LEU A 44 4.85 -5.81 0.43
C LEU A 44 5.74 -6.65 -0.50
N SER A 45 7.06 -6.52 -0.37
CA SER A 45 8.03 -7.35 -1.09
C SER A 45 8.00 -8.82 -0.66
N ILE A 46 7.84 -9.09 0.65
CA ILE A 46 7.70 -10.45 1.19
C ILE A 46 6.37 -11.08 0.74
N LEU A 47 5.28 -10.31 0.78
CA LEU A 47 3.96 -10.76 0.33
C LEU A 47 3.89 -10.95 -1.19
N GLY A 48 4.79 -10.32 -1.94
CA GLY A 48 4.87 -10.43 -3.40
C GLY A 48 3.75 -9.69 -4.10
N ILE A 49 3.47 -8.44 -3.69
CA ILE A 49 2.47 -7.61 -4.37
C ILE A 49 2.88 -7.31 -5.82
N ARG A 50 1.91 -7.09 -6.71
CA ARG A 50 2.20 -6.78 -8.11
C ARG A 50 2.77 -5.38 -8.29
N GLU A 51 2.00 -4.38 -7.87
CA GLU A 51 2.30 -2.98 -8.14
C GLU A 51 1.73 -2.07 -7.06
N VAL A 52 2.45 -1.00 -6.78
CA VAL A 52 2.07 0.03 -5.82
C VAL A 52 2.02 1.39 -6.50
N TYR A 53 0.90 2.07 -6.33
CA TYR A 53 0.64 3.40 -6.82
C TYR A 53 0.53 4.34 -5.62
N PHE A 54 1.29 5.44 -5.63
CA PHE A 54 1.26 6.41 -4.55
C PHE A 54 1.21 7.86 -5.03
N GLY A 55 0.63 8.72 -4.19
CA GLY A 55 0.52 10.14 -4.47
C GLY A 55 1.80 10.90 -4.18
N CYS A 56 2.01 11.30 -2.93
CA CYS A 56 3.20 12.05 -2.53
C CYS A 56 4.35 11.13 -2.08
N ALA A 57 5.58 11.61 -2.25
CA ALA A 57 6.78 10.98 -1.70
C ALA A 57 6.79 11.02 -0.16
N ASN A 58 7.54 10.10 0.46
CA ASN A 58 7.75 10.05 1.89
C ASN A 58 9.21 10.42 2.22
N ASP A 59 9.44 11.71 2.44
CA ASP A 59 10.78 12.29 2.63
C ASP A 59 11.49 11.84 3.90
N LYS A 60 10.78 11.23 4.86
CA LYS A 60 11.37 10.80 6.14
C LYS A 60 11.66 9.30 6.18
N PHE A 61 10.78 8.49 5.61
CA PHE A 61 10.80 7.03 5.77
C PHE A 61 10.54 6.26 4.49
N GLY A 62 10.55 6.89 3.31
CA GLY A 62 10.16 6.27 2.03
C GLY A 62 10.98 5.05 1.64
N GLY A 63 10.32 3.92 1.43
CA GLY A 63 10.91 2.63 1.06
C GLY A 63 10.82 2.29 -0.42
N CYS A 64 10.23 3.16 -1.24
CA CYS A 64 9.99 2.94 -2.67
C CYS A 64 10.78 3.89 -3.58
N GLY A 65 11.78 4.60 -3.07
CA GLY A 65 12.64 5.47 -3.86
C GLY A 65 13.19 6.67 -3.09
N SER A 66 12.45 7.20 -2.12
CA SER A 66 12.85 8.46 -1.46
C SER A 66 14.03 8.28 -0.50
N ILE A 67 14.01 7.26 0.35
CA ILE A 67 15.13 6.93 1.25
C ILE A 67 15.78 5.62 0.84
N MET A 68 14.98 4.57 0.63
CA MET A 68 15.44 3.26 0.16
C MET A 68 14.61 2.80 -1.04
N SER A 69 15.18 1.92 -1.86
CA SER A 69 14.49 1.34 -3.04
C SER A 69 14.25 -0.16 -2.85
N LEU A 70 13.44 -0.54 -1.85
CA LEU A 70 13.18 -1.95 -1.51
C LEU A 70 12.31 -2.67 -2.55
N HIS A 71 11.51 -1.90 -3.28
CA HIS A 71 10.68 -2.39 -4.38
C HIS A 71 11.48 -3.01 -5.54
N LYS A 72 12.78 -2.73 -5.68
CA LYS A 72 13.60 -3.25 -6.79
C LYS A 72 13.94 -4.74 -6.67
N GLY A 73 13.69 -5.35 -5.50
CA GLY A 73 14.11 -6.71 -5.20
C GLY A 73 15.64 -6.82 -5.10
N SER A 74 16.15 -7.78 -4.35
CA SER A 74 17.58 -8.07 -4.35
C SER A 74 17.93 -8.75 -5.68
N THR A 75 18.44 -8.00 -6.66
CA THR A 75 19.22 -8.55 -7.78
C THR A 75 20.59 -8.99 -7.25
N SER A 76 20.63 -9.88 -6.27
CA SER A 76 21.87 -10.54 -5.85
C SER A 76 21.91 -11.88 -6.55
N SER A 77 22.70 -11.90 -7.62
CA SER A 77 23.29 -13.08 -8.25
C SER A 77 24.21 -13.84 -7.29
N ASP A 78 23.70 -14.23 -6.12
CA ASP A 78 24.36 -15.17 -5.22
C ASP A 78 23.38 -16.31 -4.94
N ASP A 79 23.38 -17.28 -5.85
CA ASP A 79 22.79 -18.61 -5.70
C ASP A 79 23.68 -19.49 -4.80
N LEU A 80 24.15 -18.96 -3.67
CA LEU A 80 25.07 -19.68 -2.78
C LEU A 80 24.69 -19.53 -1.31
N LEU A 81 23.42 -19.77 -0.97
CA LEU A 81 23.08 -20.45 0.29
C LEU A 81 21.61 -20.89 0.24
N GLY A 82 21.38 -22.20 0.35
CA GLY A 82 20.06 -22.84 0.37
C GLY A 82 19.23 -22.53 1.63
N SER A 83 19.07 -21.25 1.98
CA SER A 83 18.11 -20.82 2.98
C SER A 83 16.71 -20.84 2.37
N GLN A 84 15.84 -21.71 2.89
CA GLN A 84 14.44 -21.87 2.51
C GLN A 84 13.57 -20.66 2.94
N THR A 85 14.14 -19.46 2.98
CA THR A 85 13.40 -18.24 3.27
C THR A 85 12.85 -17.67 1.95
N PRO A 86 11.56 -17.29 1.89
CA PRO A 86 10.99 -16.70 0.69
C PRO A 86 11.81 -15.44 0.31
N LYS A 87 12.56 -15.51 -0.80
CA LYS A 87 13.36 -14.39 -1.29
C LYS A 87 12.41 -13.21 -1.56
N PRO A 88 12.72 -12.00 -1.06
CA PRO A 88 11.89 -10.82 -1.27
C PRO A 88 11.77 -10.55 -2.78
N LYS A 89 10.53 -10.56 -3.29
CA LYS A 89 10.24 -10.28 -4.69
C LYS A 89 10.17 -8.77 -4.88
N GLY A 90 10.81 -8.27 -5.93
CA GLY A 90 10.60 -6.88 -6.35
C GLY A 90 9.15 -6.67 -6.80
N PHE A 91 8.65 -5.45 -6.65
CA PHE A 91 7.33 -5.01 -7.12
C PHE A 91 7.45 -3.66 -7.83
N LYS A 92 6.50 -3.36 -8.73
CA LYS A 92 6.50 -2.09 -9.45
C LYS A 92 5.99 -0.96 -8.56
N CYS A 93 6.57 0.23 -8.71
CA CYS A 93 6.15 1.42 -7.98
C CYS A 93 5.95 2.59 -8.93
N THR A 94 4.77 3.21 -8.88
CA THR A 94 4.44 4.43 -9.62
C THR A 94 4.02 5.52 -8.64
N GLY A 95 4.84 6.57 -8.53
CA GLY A 95 4.60 7.70 -7.63
C GLY A 95 4.15 8.96 -8.37
N GLY A 96 3.69 9.96 -7.63
CA GLY A 96 3.39 11.29 -8.18
C GLY A 96 1.91 11.51 -8.56
N ILE A 97 1.04 10.55 -8.27
CA ILE A 97 -0.37 10.63 -8.68
C ILE A 97 -1.14 11.57 -7.75
N MET A 98 -1.60 12.72 -8.26
CA MET A 98 -2.25 13.75 -7.42
C MET A 98 -1.39 14.12 -6.19
N ALA A 99 -0.08 14.27 -6.42
CA ALA A 99 0.88 14.46 -5.33
C ALA A 99 0.63 15.76 -4.55
N GLU A 100 0.19 16.83 -5.22
CA GLU A 100 -0.09 18.12 -4.58
C GLU A 100 -1.28 18.01 -3.63
N GLU A 101 -2.34 17.32 -4.05
CA GLU A 101 -3.54 17.07 -3.26
C GLU A 101 -3.25 16.12 -2.10
N ALA A 102 -2.42 15.09 -2.32
CA ALA A 102 -1.94 14.21 -1.24
C ALA A 102 -1.14 15.00 -0.18
N VAL A 103 -0.24 15.90 -0.60
CA VAL A 103 0.50 16.77 0.33
C VAL A 103 -0.44 17.74 1.05
N ALA A 104 -1.38 18.36 0.34
CA ALA A 104 -2.35 19.28 0.93
C ALA A 104 -3.20 18.58 2.00
N LEU A 105 -3.55 17.31 1.78
CA LEU A 105 -4.25 16.48 2.76
C LEU A 105 -3.46 16.34 4.06
N PHE A 106 -2.16 16.01 3.97
CA PHE A 106 -1.30 15.90 5.15
C PHE A 106 -1.09 17.24 5.85
N ARG A 107 -0.91 18.33 5.11
CA ARG A 107 -0.82 19.68 5.69
C ARG A 107 -2.06 20.03 6.50
N CYS A 108 -3.23 19.81 5.91
CA CYS A 108 -4.51 20.05 6.57
C CYS A 108 -4.65 19.22 7.86
N PHE A 109 -4.23 17.95 7.84
CA PHE A 109 -4.21 17.09 9.02
C PHE A 109 -3.28 17.61 10.13
N TYR A 110 -2.07 18.06 9.79
CA TYR A 110 -1.11 18.57 10.78
C TYR A 110 -1.51 19.95 11.34
N GLU A 111 -2.09 20.82 10.52
CA GLU A 111 -2.53 22.17 10.92
C GLU A 111 -3.72 22.14 11.89
N GLN A 112 -4.64 21.19 11.72
CA GLN A 112 -5.82 21.09 12.58
C GLN A 112 -5.50 20.63 14.01
N GLY A 113 -4.40 19.89 14.22
CA GLY A 113 -4.12 19.22 15.49
C GLY A 113 -5.16 18.12 15.81
N ASN A 114 -4.80 17.10 16.59
CA ASN A 114 -5.68 15.93 16.79
C ASN A 114 -6.51 16.02 18.08
N PRO A 115 -7.85 16.00 17.98
CA PRO A 115 -8.65 15.36 19.02
C PRO A 115 -9.38 14.08 18.61
N ASN A 116 -9.55 13.73 17.31
CA ASN A 116 -10.03 12.44 16.75
C ASN A 116 -10.14 12.49 15.19
N GLY A 117 -9.04 12.84 14.52
CA GLY A 117 -9.02 13.40 13.16
C GLY A 117 -9.83 12.70 12.04
N LEU A 118 -10.90 13.37 11.61
CA LEU A 118 -11.42 13.30 10.24
C LEU A 118 -11.42 14.70 9.62
N CYS A 119 -10.70 14.85 8.50
CA CYS A 119 -10.90 15.96 7.59
C CYS A 119 -11.81 15.49 6.44
N PHE A 120 -12.89 16.23 6.16
CA PHE A 120 -13.81 15.98 5.04
C PHE A 120 -13.07 15.84 3.68
N CYS A 121 -11.90 16.48 3.54
CA CYS A 121 -11.04 16.38 2.37
C CYS A 121 -10.49 14.96 2.11
N ILE A 122 -10.37 14.09 3.13
CA ILE A 122 -9.88 12.71 2.98
C ILE A 122 -10.86 11.88 2.14
N HIS A 123 -12.18 12.09 2.30
CA HIS A 123 -13.18 11.32 1.57
C HIS A 123 -13.25 11.70 0.09
N LEU A 124 -13.11 13.00 -0.22
CA LEU A 124 -13.11 13.49 -1.59
C LEU A 124 -11.84 13.07 -2.34
N PHE A 125 -10.66 13.27 -1.74
CA PHE A 125 -9.40 12.82 -2.33
C PHE A 125 -9.42 11.33 -2.63
N TYR A 126 -9.95 10.51 -1.71
CA TYR A 126 -10.03 9.07 -1.93
C TYR A 126 -10.92 8.69 -3.11
N ASN A 127 -12.07 9.35 -3.30
CA ASN A 127 -12.93 9.09 -4.46
C ASN A 127 -12.27 9.55 -5.76
N ASP A 128 -11.66 10.73 -5.80
CA ASP A 128 -11.03 11.26 -7.00
C ASP A 128 -9.77 10.47 -7.38
N PHE A 129 -8.94 10.14 -6.40
CA PHE A 129 -7.77 9.29 -6.58
C PHE A 129 -8.16 7.88 -7.01
N TRP A 130 -9.18 7.28 -6.38
CA TRP A 130 -9.69 5.97 -6.79
C TRP A 130 -10.26 6.00 -8.20
N ASN A 131 -11.04 7.02 -8.57
CA ASN A 131 -11.58 7.18 -9.92
C ASN A 131 -10.48 7.41 -10.96
N TYR A 132 -9.47 8.23 -10.65
CA TYR A 132 -8.32 8.47 -11.51
C TYR A 132 -7.54 7.17 -11.75
N CYS A 133 -7.21 6.45 -10.68
CA CYS A 133 -6.53 5.17 -10.75
C CYS A 133 -7.38 4.14 -11.52
N TYR A 134 -8.67 4.01 -11.22
CA TYR A 134 -9.59 3.11 -11.90
C TYR A 134 -9.71 3.42 -13.40
N ALA A 135 -9.69 4.69 -13.79
CA ALA A 135 -9.68 5.11 -15.19
C ALA A 135 -8.38 4.73 -15.92
N GLN A 136 -7.24 4.68 -15.22
CA GLN A 136 -5.97 4.23 -15.80
C GLN A 136 -5.86 2.69 -15.92
N THR A 137 -6.51 1.90 -15.06
CA THR A 137 -6.40 0.42 -15.07
C THR A 137 -7.38 -0.31 -16.00
N PHE A 138 -8.29 0.39 -16.71
CA PHE A 138 -9.41 -0.22 -17.46
C PHE A 138 -9.02 -1.06 -18.70
N HIS A 139 -7.73 -1.24 -19.01
CA HIS A 139 -7.29 -2.18 -20.04
C HIS A 139 -6.97 -3.60 -19.55
N ALA A 140 -6.95 -3.87 -18.23
CA ALA A 140 -6.67 -5.22 -17.74
C ALA A 140 -7.22 -5.48 -16.33
N ILE A 141 -8.14 -6.45 -16.22
CA ILE A 141 -8.43 -7.32 -15.05
C ILE A 141 -9.73 -7.00 -14.26
N PRO A 142 -10.76 -7.88 -14.33
CA PRO A 142 -12.06 -7.70 -13.70
C PRO A 142 -12.15 -8.05 -12.20
N ASN A 143 -11.03 -8.23 -11.48
CA ASN A 143 -11.02 -8.69 -10.08
C ASN A 143 -10.36 -7.69 -9.09
N LEU A 144 -10.43 -6.39 -9.38
CA LEU A 144 -9.86 -5.34 -8.53
C LEU A 144 -10.77 -5.01 -7.34
N LYS A 145 -10.76 -5.88 -6.33
CA LYS A 145 -11.12 -5.55 -4.94
C LYS A 145 -9.92 -6.00 -4.09
N TYR A 146 -9.74 -5.43 -2.90
CA TYR A 146 -8.69 -5.82 -1.94
C TYR A 146 -7.29 -5.24 -2.22
N LEU A 147 -7.13 -3.94 -1.91
CA LEU A 147 -6.39 -3.49 -0.73
C LEU A 147 -6.28 -1.97 -0.83
N CYS A 148 -7.39 -1.28 -0.54
CA CYS A 148 -7.39 0.16 -0.47
C CYS A 148 -7.33 0.54 1.00
N CYS A 149 -6.13 0.41 1.56
CA CYS A 149 -5.96 0.58 2.98
C CYS A 149 -4.61 1.19 3.32
N LEU A 150 -4.67 2.48 3.62
CA LEU A 150 -3.87 3.02 4.70
C LEU A 150 -4.60 4.09 5.52
N PHE A 151 -5.78 4.56 5.11
CA PHE A 151 -6.54 5.58 5.85
C PHE A 151 -7.95 5.19 6.30
N ARG A 152 -8.61 4.23 5.64
CA ARG A 152 -10.04 3.93 5.91
C ARG A 152 -10.30 3.23 7.25
N PHE A 153 -9.28 2.66 7.89
CA PHE A 153 -9.42 1.97 9.18
C PHE A 153 -9.40 2.92 10.38
N TRP A 154 -8.66 4.05 10.30
CA TRP A 154 -8.69 5.06 11.36
C TRP A 154 -10.04 5.81 11.41
N THR A 155 -10.78 5.79 10.29
CA THR A 155 -12.05 6.49 10.11
C THR A 155 -13.25 5.77 10.73
N LEU A 156 -13.21 4.44 10.91
CA LEU A 156 -14.37 3.64 11.32
C LEU A 156 -14.36 3.23 12.81
N GLU A 157 -13.20 3.12 13.46
CA GLU A 157 -13.14 2.80 14.90
C GLU A 157 -13.38 4.01 15.81
N LEU A 158 -13.29 5.25 15.31
CA LEU A 158 -13.60 6.46 16.08
C LEU A 158 -15.08 6.86 16.06
N VAL A 159 -15.92 6.21 15.25
CA VAL A 159 -17.38 6.45 15.21
C VAL A 159 -18.14 5.54 16.19
N HIS A 160 -17.47 4.57 16.81
CA HIS A 160 -18.09 3.57 17.69
C HIS A 160 -17.49 3.46 19.11
N ASN A 161 -16.90 4.54 19.65
CA ASN A 161 -16.70 4.68 21.10
C ASN A 161 -17.07 6.09 21.57
#